data_AF-A0A453LDB8-F1
#
_entry.id   AF-A0A453LDB8-F1
#
_cell.length_a   1.000
_cell.length_b   1.000
_cell.length_c   1.000
_cell.angle_alpha   90.00
_cell.angle_beta   90.00
_cell.angle_gamma   90.00
#
_symmetry.space_group_name_H-M   'P 1'
#
loop_
_entity.id
_entity.type
_entity.pdbx_description
1 polymer ?
#
loop_
_entity_poly.entity_id
_entity_poly.type
_entity_poly.pdbx_seq_one_letter_code
_entity_poly.pdbx_strand_id
1 'polypeptide(L)'
;MVNFSKKLTTDQVPGWEEYYFNYKLLKARVKVYTVQTKQGNHDRRRVLKDFSKLLDDEIEKIVLFMIEQQGLIAARLEELGKRRAVLEDIPLLQEITELREDYRAVGHDLVRLLRFVDLNANAVRKILKKFDERLGYKFTDYYVRSRSNHPYSQLQQVFKHVGIGAVVGALSRNLGDLEEREGSYLNIYDQNPLAIPKDPIIDMIKATADKLTNSTNFLRFLGQHALIRQGSIADDSPEEQQVSEDKYHFISLVLNLANTFLYMVNTYIVVPTADDYATSLGAAATVCGVIIGSMAVAQLFSSVYFSAWSNRSYFRPLLFSSVVLLLGN
;
A
#
# COMPACT_ATOMS: atom_id res chain seq x y z
N MET A 1 -10.58 -18.50 13.60
CA MET A 1 -10.78 -17.07 13.28
C MET A 1 -10.66 -16.21 14.53
N VAL A 2 -9.54 -15.51 14.72
CA VAL A 2 -9.42 -14.53 15.83
C VAL A 2 -10.27 -13.31 15.48
N ASN A 3 -11.25 -12.99 16.32
CA ASN A 3 -12.06 -11.78 16.17
C ASN A 3 -11.12 -10.56 16.13
N PHE A 4 -11.03 -9.85 14.99
CA PHE A 4 -10.21 -8.64 14.86
C PHE A 4 -10.48 -7.63 15.98
N SER A 5 -11.72 -7.56 16.49
CA SER A 5 -12.09 -6.74 17.65
C SER A 5 -11.37 -7.13 18.94
N LYS A 6 -11.06 -8.42 19.14
CA LYS A 6 -10.26 -8.92 20.28
C LYS A 6 -8.78 -8.59 20.07
N LYS A 7 -8.28 -8.81 18.85
CA LYS A 7 -6.90 -8.43 18.48
C LYS A 7 -6.65 -6.93 18.68
N LEU A 8 -7.59 -6.09 18.23
CA LEU A 8 -7.50 -4.64 18.39
C LEU A 8 -7.37 -4.24 19.86
N THR A 9 -8.14 -4.85 20.77
CA THR A 9 -8.07 -4.58 22.21
C THR A 9 -6.80 -5.12 22.89
N THR A 10 -6.28 -6.27 22.44
CA THR A 10 -5.05 -6.86 23.01
C THR A 10 -3.81 -6.09 22.56
N ASP A 11 -3.81 -5.57 21.33
CA ASP A 11 -2.65 -4.93 20.74
C ASP A 11 -2.56 -3.42 21.06
N GLN A 12 -3.47 -2.87 21.87
CA GLN A 12 -3.49 -1.45 22.23
C GLN A 12 -2.25 -1.06 23.06
N VAL A 13 -1.78 0.15 22.84
CA VAL A 13 -0.77 0.78 23.70
C VAL A 13 -1.45 1.17 25.02
N PRO A 14 -0.91 0.75 26.17
CA PRO A 14 -1.46 1.13 27.48
C PRO A 14 -1.51 2.65 27.67
N GLY A 15 -2.61 3.16 28.21
CA GLY A 15 -2.84 4.59 28.43
C GLY A 15 -3.42 5.34 27.23
N TRP A 16 -3.54 4.70 26.05
CA TRP A 16 -4.11 5.31 24.84
C TRP A 16 -5.46 4.70 24.43
N GLU A 17 -6.08 3.90 25.30
CA GLU A 17 -7.23 3.05 25.00
C GLU A 17 -8.44 3.84 24.46
N GLU A 18 -8.68 5.03 24.99
CA GLU A 18 -9.81 5.90 24.63
C GLU A 18 -9.71 6.49 23.21
N TYR A 19 -8.48 6.69 22.74
CA TYR A 19 -8.19 7.29 21.44
C TYR A 19 -8.24 6.28 20.29
N TYR A 20 -8.32 4.99 20.58
CA TYR A 20 -8.47 3.96 19.55
C TYR A 20 -9.84 3.98 18.88
N PHE A 21 -9.85 3.56 17.61
CA PHE A 21 -11.05 3.40 16.81
C PHE A 21 -12.07 2.47 17.47
N ASN A 22 -13.29 2.93 17.70
CA ASN A 22 -14.35 2.14 18.31
C ASN A 22 -15.00 1.16 17.32
N TYR A 23 -14.21 0.16 16.91
CA TYR A 23 -14.63 -0.84 15.92
C TYR A 23 -15.87 -1.63 16.36
N LYS A 24 -16.04 -1.87 17.68
CA LYS A 24 -17.19 -2.60 18.22
C LYS A 24 -18.48 -1.81 18.02
N LEU A 25 -18.47 -0.51 18.34
CA LEU A 25 -19.62 0.39 18.15
C LEU A 25 -20.03 0.44 16.68
N LEU A 26 -19.07 0.69 15.78
CA LEU A 26 -19.38 0.82 14.35
C LEU A 26 -19.85 -0.50 13.76
N LYS A 27 -19.28 -1.64 14.19
CA LYS A 27 -19.77 -2.97 13.78
C LYS A 27 -21.23 -3.20 14.21
N ALA A 28 -21.62 -2.75 15.41
CA ALA A 28 -23.00 -2.83 15.86
C ALA A 28 -23.93 -1.96 14.99
N ARG A 29 -23.50 -0.73 14.66
CA ARG A 29 -24.24 0.18 13.77
C ARG A 29 -24.45 -0.42 12.38
N VAL A 30 -23.41 -1.01 11.77
CA VAL A 30 -23.54 -1.72 10.47
C VAL A 30 -24.58 -2.83 10.55
N LYS A 31 -24.64 -3.60 11.65
CA LYS A 31 -25.65 -4.65 11.83
C LYS A 31 -27.07 -4.07 11.88
N VAL A 32 -27.27 -2.97 12.59
CA VAL A 32 -28.57 -2.27 12.66
C VAL A 32 -29.01 -1.80 11.27
N TYR A 33 -28.13 -1.13 10.53
CA TYR A 33 -28.42 -0.70 9.16
C TYR A 33 -28.77 -1.87 8.25
N THR A 34 -28.06 -3.00 8.37
CA THR A 34 -28.34 -4.20 7.55
C THR A 34 -29.76 -4.72 7.78
N VAL A 35 -30.23 -4.75 9.03
CA VAL A 35 -31.60 -5.21 9.36
C VAL A 35 -32.64 -4.21 8.84
N GLN A 36 -32.40 -2.92 9.04
CA GLN A 36 -33.30 -1.85 8.63
C GLN A 36 -33.45 -1.75 7.10
N THR A 37 -32.37 -1.93 6.35
CA THR A 37 -32.40 -1.95 4.88
C THR A 37 -33.19 -3.14 4.35
N LYS A 38 -33.12 -4.32 5.01
CA LYS A 38 -33.92 -5.50 4.64
C LYS A 38 -35.42 -5.31 4.89
N GLN A 39 -35.79 -4.51 5.89
CA GLN A 39 -37.18 -4.20 6.24
C GLN A 39 -37.78 -3.07 5.38
N GLY A 40 -37.04 -2.54 4.39
CA GLY A 40 -37.50 -1.46 3.52
C GLY A 40 -37.68 -0.10 4.22
N ASN A 41 -37.19 0.04 5.45
CA ASN A 41 -37.63 1.07 6.39
C ASN A 41 -36.75 2.34 6.37
N HIS A 42 -35.67 2.37 5.59
CA HIS A 42 -34.73 3.50 5.55
C HIS A 42 -34.27 3.88 4.15
N ASP A 43 -34.31 5.19 3.89
CA ASP A 43 -33.75 5.80 2.70
C ASP A 43 -32.22 5.64 2.67
N ARG A 44 -31.69 5.06 1.60
CA ARG A 44 -30.26 4.73 1.40
C ARG A 44 -29.36 5.92 1.70
N ARG A 45 -29.78 7.14 1.32
CA ARG A 45 -28.99 8.36 1.54
C ARG A 45 -28.77 8.66 3.02
N ARG A 46 -29.78 8.40 3.85
CA ARG A 46 -29.71 8.65 5.30
C ARG A 46 -28.70 7.72 5.97
N VAL A 47 -28.73 6.43 5.64
CA VAL A 47 -27.76 5.44 6.16
C VAL A 47 -26.33 5.81 5.81
N LEU A 48 -26.07 6.19 4.55
CA LEU A 48 -24.73 6.60 4.11
C LEU A 48 -24.26 7.86 4.82
N LYS A 49 -25.14 8.86 4.98
CA LYS A 49 -24.84 10.11 5.68
C LYS A 49 -24.53 9.87 7.17
N ASP A 50 -25.40 9.13 7.85
CA ASP A 50 -25.27 8.85 9.28
C ASP A 50 -24.00 8.04 9.56
N PHE A 51 -23.71 7.03 8.75
CA PHE A 51 -22.49 6.24 8.89
C PHE A 51 -21.22 7.03 8.54
N SER A 52 -21.28 7.92 7.53
CA SER A 52 -20.15 8.82 7.22
C SER A 52 -19.81 9.68 8.41
N LYS A 53 -20.82 10.27 9.08
CA LYS A 53 -20.61 11.13 10.24
C LYS A 53 -19.94 10.36 11.39
N LEU A 54 -20.44 9.18 11.73
CA LEU A 54 -19.85 8.33 12.77
C LEU A 54 -18.39 7.95 12.45
N LEU A 55 -18.08 7.73 11.18
CA LEU A 55 -16.73 7.40 10.75
C LEU A 55 -15.80 8.62 10.80
N ASP A 56 -16.29 9.77 10.36
CA ASP A 56 -15.57 11.04 10.44
C ASP A 56 -15.25 11.41 11.90
N ASP A 57 -16.21 11.29 12.82
CA ASP A 57 -16.05 11.57 14.26
C ASP A 57 -14.94 10.68 14.89
N GLU A 58 -14.93 9.37 14.57
CA GLU A 58 -13.90 8.45 15.07
C GLU A 58 -12.52 8.72 14.46
N ILE A 59 -12.46 9.11 13.18
CA ILE A 59 -11.19 9.46 12.51
C ILE A 59 -10.64 10.76 13.08
N GLU A 60 -11.48 11.77 13.29
CA GLU A 60 -11.08 13.05 13.89
C GLU A 60 -10.43 12.82 15.26
N LYS A 61 -11.05 12.01 16.12
CA LYS A 61 -10.47 11.63 17.42
C LYS A 61 -9.06 11.06 17.30
N ILE A 62 -8.87 10.11 16.37
CA ILE A 62 -7.56 9.46 16.14
C ILE A 62 -6.53 10.48 15.67
N VAL A 63 -6.94 11.38 14.78
CA VAL A 63 -6.05 12.37 14.17
C VAL A 63 -5.62 13.44 15.16
N LEU A 64 -6.55 13.96 15.96
CA LEU A 64 -6.23 14.96 17.00
C LEU A 64 -5.20 14.40 17.98
N PHE A 65 -5.43 13.17 18.46
CA PHE A 65 -4.48 12.49 19.35
C PHE A 65 -3.12 12.23 18.67
N MET A 66 -3.13 11.81 17.40
CA MET A 66 -1.90 11.60 16.64
C MET A 66 -1.08 12.89 16.54
N ILE A 67 -1.70 14.01 16.19
CA ILE A 67 -1.02 15.31 16.08
C ILE A 67 -0.43 15.73 17.43
N GLU A 68 -1.19 15.56 18.52
CA GLU A 68 -0.72 15.86 19.88
C GLU A 68 0.55 15.07 20.22
N GLN A 69 0.53 13.74 20.00
CA GLN A 69 1.70 12.89 20.27
C GLN A 69 2.89 13.24 19.36
N GLN A 70 2.65 13.60 18.10
CA GLN A 70 3.71 14.11 17.21
C GLN A 70 4.34 15.39 17.76
N GLY A 71 3.52 16.32 18.26
CA GLY A 71 3.99 17.57 18.87
C GLY A 71 4.85 17.33 20.11
N LEU A 72 4.45 16.41 20.98
CA LEU A 72 5.22 16.02 22.17
C LEU A 72 6.58 15.41 21.80
N ILE A 73 6.61 14.51 20.82
CA ILE A 73 7.86 13.90 20.33
C ILE A 73 8.76 14.97 19.70
N ALA A 74 8.19 15.87 18.89
CA ALA A 74 8.95 16.95 18.25
C ALA A 74 9.57 17.91 19.27
N ALA A 75 8.82 18.30 20.32
CA ALA A 75 9.32 19.15 21.38
C ALA A 75 10.50 18.50 22.13
N ARG A 76 10.40 17.20 22.45
CA ARG A 76 11.50 16.45 23.07
C ARG A 76 12.73 16.37 22.16
N LEU A 77 12.54 16.15 20.85
CA LEU A 77 13.65 16.16 19.88
C LEU A 77 14.34 17.52 19.81
N GLU A 78 13.58 18.62 19.87
CA GLU A 78 14.14 19.97 19.88
C GLU A 78 15.00 20.21 21.14
N GLU A 79 14.52 19.80 22.31
CA GLU A 79 15.25 19.90 23.57
C GLU A 79 16.55 19.09 23.56
N LEU A 80 16.51 17.84 23.08
CA LEU A 80 17.71 17.01 22.91
C LEU A 80 18.67 17.60 21.87
N GLY A 81 18.16 18.25 20.83
CA GLY A 81 18.96 18.98 19.87
C GLY A 81 19.72 20.15 20.51
N LYS A 82 19.06 20.91 21.38
CA LYS A 82 19.69 22.00 22.16
C LYS A 82 20.77 21.45 23.11
N ARG A 83 20.46 20.38 23.85
CA ARG A 83 21.43 19.71 24.74
C ARG A 83 22.66 19.23 23.97
N ARG A 84 22.45 18.64 22.79
CA ARG A 84 23.53 18.20 21.90
C ARG A 84 24.41 19.36 21.43
N ALA A 85 23.84 20.50 21.06
CA ALA A 85 24.60 21.68 20.61
C ALA A 85 25.50 22.28 21.70
N VAL A 86 25.12 22.16 22.97
CA VAL A 86 25.96 22.58 24.11
C VAL A 86 27.18 21.66 24.30
N LEU A 87 27.09 20.42 23.84
CA LEU A 87 28.10 19.37 24.06
C LEU A 87 29.15 19.28 22.93
N GLU A 88 29.27 20.27 22.04
CA GLU A 88 30.19 20.21 20.89
C GLU A 88 31.67 20.44 21.24
N ASP A 89 31.98 21.01 22.41
CA ASP A 89 33.32 21.52 22.73
C ASP A 89 34.29 20.54 23.45
N ILE A 90 33.81 19.37 23.92
CA ILE A 90 34.50 18.14 24.42
C ILE A 90 33.58 17.54 25.52
N PRO A 91 32.66 16.63 25.15
CA PRO A 91 31.77 15.98 26.11
C PRO A 91 32.45 14.79 26.81
N LEU A 92 32.12 14.55 28.08
CA LEU A 92 32.45 13.27 28.70
C LEU A 92 31.70 12.14 27.98
N LEU A 93 32.34 10.97 27.84
CA LEU A 93 31.70 9.78 27.27
C LEU A 93 30.35 9.47 27.94
N GLN A 94 30.25 9.71 29.25
CA GLN A 94 29.01 9.55 30.01
C GLN A 94 27.87 10.44 29.50
N GLU A 95 28.14 11.71 29.18
CA GLU A 95 27.12 12.66 28.70
C GLU A 95 26.61 12.28 27.29
N ILE A 96 27.50 11.72 26.45
CA ILE A 96 27.11 11.17 25.14
C ILE A 96 26.20 9.94 25.34
N THR A 97 26.56 9.03 26.26
CA THR A 97 25.74 7.83 26.51
C THR A 97 24.36 8.17 27.07
N GLU A 98 24.27 9.13 27.99
CA GLU A 98 22.99 9.61 28.53
C GLU A 98 22.13 10.25 27.44
N LEU A 99 22.73 11.12 26.61
CA LEU A 99 22.03 11.75 25.48
C LEU A 99 21.53 10.70 24.47
N ARG A 100 22.31 9.65 24.21
CA ARG A 100 21.92 8.54 23.34
C ARG A 100 20.72 7.77 23.90
N GLU A 101 20.71 7.45 25.19
CA GLU A 101 19.56 6.82 25.85
C GLU A 101 18.31 7.69 25.80
N ASP A 102 18.45 9.01 25.95
CA ASP A 102 17.33 9.94 25.82
C ASP A 102 16.75 9.94 24.38
N TYR A 103 17.60 9.92 23.35
CA TYR A 103 17.16 9.75 21.96
C TYR A 103 16.50 8.38 21.72
N ARG A 104 17.01 7.30 22.33
CA ARG A 104 16.39 5.96 22.26
C ARG A 104 14.99 5.96 22.88
N ALA A 105 14.81 6.63 24.02
CA ALA A 105 13.51 6.77 24.66
C ALA A 105 12.50 7.46 23.74
N VAL A 106 12.91 8.54 23.07
CA VAL A 106 12.08 9.21 22.06
C VAL A 106 11.77 8.28 20.87
N GLY A 107 12.73 7.46 20.45
CA GLY A 107 12.52 6.42 19.44
C GLY A 107 11.47 5.39 19.83
N HIS A 108 11.45 4.95 21.09
CA HIS A 108 10.41 4.04 21.60
C HIS A 108 9.03 4.69 21.56
N ASP A 109 8.91 5.97 21.92
CA ASP A 109 7.65 6.70 21.85
C ASP A 109 7.15 6.85 20.41
N LEU A 110 8.06 7.10 19.47
CA LEU A 110 7.75 7.12 18.04
C LEU A 110 7.25 5.76 17.54
N VAL A 111 7.87 4.65 17.96
CA VAL A 111 7.41 3.31 17.61
C VAL A 111 6.01 3.01 18.17
N ARG A 112 5.72 3.45 19.40
CA ARG A 112 4.36 3.37 19.97
C ARG A 112 3.35 4.13 19.13
N LEU A 113 3.67 5.36 18.72
CA LEU A 113 2.83 6.18 17.86
C LEU A 113 2.59 5.52 16.50
N LEU A 114 3.65 5.01 15.84
CA LEU A 114 3.53 4.28 14.58
C LEU A 114 2.59 3.06 14.70
N ARG A 115 2.70 2.30 15.79
CA ARG A 115 1.82 1.16 16.08
C ARG A 115 0.37 1.59 16.29
N PHE A 116 0.14 2.70 17.00
CA PHE A 116 -1.20 3.27 17.16
C PHE A 116 -1.82 3.61 15.81
N VAL A 117 -1.08 4.28 14.93
CA VAL A 117 -1.58 4.65 13.60
C VAL A 117 -1.86 3.41 12.74
N ASP A 118 -0.98 2.40 12.74
CA ASP A 118 -1.18 1.15 12.00
C ASP A 118 -2.48 0.44 12.42
N LEU A 119 -2.70 0.26 13.72
CA LEU A 119 -3.90 -0.40 14.25
C LEU A 119 -5.18 0.33 13.88
N ASN A 120 -5.18 1.65 14.01
CA ASN A 120 -6.34 2.49 13.69
C ASN A 120 -6.65 2.51 12.19
N ALA A 121 -5.63 2.67 11.33
CA ALA A 121 -5.80 2.61 9.88
C ALA A 121 -6.35 1.25 9.42
N ASN A 122 -5.87 0.15 10.02
CA ASN A 122 -6.39 -1.20 9.76
C ASN A 122 -7.84 -1.36 10.21
N ALA A 123 -8.24 -0.76 11.34
CA ALA A 123 -9.61 -0.79 11.83
C ALA A 123 -10.58 -0.03 10.92
N VAL A 124 -10.18 1.17 10.47
CA VAL A 124 -10.91 1.97 9.47
C VAL A 124 -11.11 1.17 8.17
N ARG A 125 -10.04 0.56 7.64
CA ARG A 125 -10.15 -0.27 6.43
C ARG A 125 -11.13 -1.43 6.60
N LYS A 126 -11.04 -2.16 7.71
CA LYS A 126 -11.89 -3.33 7.95
C LYS A 126 -13.36 -2.95 8.13
N ILE A 127 -13.66 -1.79 8.71
CA ILE A 127 -15.05 -1.37 8.87
C ILE A 127 -15.66 -0.89 7.56
N LEU A 128 -14.87 -0.20 6.72
CA LEU A 128 -15.26 0.20 5.36
C LEU A 128 -15.59 -1.04 4.51
N LYS A 129 -14.67 -2.02 4.47
CA LYS A 129 -14.91 -3.31 3.79
C LYS A 129 -16.17 -4.02 4.31
N LYS A 130 -16.35 -4.06 5.64
CA LYS A 130 -17.52 -4.67 6.27
C LYS A 130 -18.83 -3.98 5.91
N PHE A 131 -18.83 -2.67 5.77
CA PHE A 131 -20.01 -1.90 5.37
C PHE A 131 -20.42 -2.28 3.94
N ASP A 132 -19.47 -2.24 3.01
CA ASP A 132 -19.71 -2.58 1.60
C ASP A 132 -20.18 -4.04 1.41
N GLU A 133 -19.55 -4.99 2.12
CA GLU A 133 -19.94 -6.41 2.07
C GLU A 133 -21.39 -6.65 2.53
N ARG A 134 -21.85 -5.94 3.58
CA ARG A 134 -23.16 -6.20 4.18
C ARG A 134 -24.31 -5.45 3.53
N LEU A 135 -24.05 -4.25 3.05
CA LEU A 135 -25.08 -3.37 2.50
C LEU A 135 -25.05 -3.32 0.97
N GLY A 136 -24.01 -3.88 0.35
CA GLY A 136 -23.86 -3.93 -1.11
C GLY A 136 -23.65 -2.56 -1.76
N TYR A 137 -23.45 -1.52 -0.97
CA TYR A 137 -23.22 -0.16 -1.46
C TYR A 137 -21.75 0.03 -1.83
N LYS A 138 -21.48 0.92 -2.80
CA LYS A 138 -20.13 1.44 -3.09
C LYS A 138 -19.78 2.56 -2.10
N PHE A 139 -19.92 2.31 -0.80
CA PHE A 139 -19.73 3.36 0.20
C PHE A 139 -18.26 3.72 0.33
N THR A 140 -17.36 2.73 0.36
CA THR A 140 -15.92 2.99 0.44
C THR A 140 -15.47 3.91 -0.68
N ASP A 141 -15.79 3.62 -1.94
CA ASP A 141 -15.37 4.47 -3.07
C ASP A 141 -15.86 5.91 -2.93
N TYR A 142 -17.13 6.08 -2.57
CA TYR A 142 -17.73 7.41 -2.38
C TYR A 142 -17.11 8.17 -1.20
N TYR A 143 -17.04 7.51 -0.04
CA TYR A 143 -16.52 8.08 1.19
C TYR A 143 -15.06 8.49 0.99
N VAL A 144 -14.28 7.60 0.39
CA VAL A 144 -12.87 7.87 0.17
C VAL A 144 -12.65 8.96 -0.87
N ARG A 145 -13.30 8.90 -2.03
CA ARG A 145 -13.14 9.93 -3.08
C ARG A 145 -13.51 11.34 -2.59
N SER A 146 -14.56 11.43 -1.77
CA SER A 146 -14.99 12.72 -1.20
C SER A 146 -14.01 13.27 -0.16
N ARG A 147 -13.29 12.40 0.56
CA ARG A 147 -12.29 12.82 1.56
C ARG A 147 -10.86 12.85 1.00
N SER A 148 -10.51 12.18 -0.09
CA SER A 148 -9.12 12.12 -0.57
C SER A 148 -8.61 13.45 -1.12
N ASN A 149 -9.52 14.26 -1.68
CA ASN A 149 -9.21 15.49 -2.41
C ASN A 149 -9.54 16.76 -1.61
N HIS A 150 -9.98 16.64 -0.36
CA HIS A 150 -10.36 17.79 0.46
C HIS A 150 -9.17 18.26 1.32
N PRO A 151 -8.84 19.58 1.33
CA PRO A 151 -7.66 20.10 2.03
C PRO A 151 -7.68 19.89 3.54
N TYR A 152 -8.86 19.83 4.15
CA TYR A 152 -9.05 19.58 5.59
C TYR A 152 -9.42 18.13 5.92
N SER A 153 -9.09 17.19 5.03
CA SER A 153 -9.45 15.80 5.23
C SER A 153 -8.60 15.13 6.30
N GLN A 154 -9.21 14.83 7.43
CA GLN A 154 -8.59 14.08 8.53
C GLN A 154 -8.17 12.67 8.10
N LEU A 155 -8.90 12.07 7.15
CA LEU A 155 -8.54 10.78 6.57
C LEU A 155 -7.15 10.86 5.90
N GLN A 156 -6.82 11.95 5.22
CA GLN A 156 -5.53 12.08 4.57
C GLN A 156 -4.36 12.10 5.57
N GLN A 157 -4.57 12.64 6.76
CA GLN A 157 -3.54 12.71 7.81
C GLN A 157 -3.19 11.33 8.35
N VAL A 158 -4.20 10.47 8.57
CA VAL A 158 -4.00 9.07 9.01
C VAL A 158 -3.29 8.21 7.94
N PHE A 159 -3.36 8.57 6.66
CA PHE A 159 -2.88 7.72 5.57
C PHE A 159 -1.63 8.22 4.83
N LYS A 160 -1.30 9.52 4.89
CA LYS A 160 -0.09 10.08 4.23
C LYS A 160 1.10 10.27 5.17
N HIS A 161 0.91 10.26 6.49
CA HIS A 161 1.97 10.30 7.51
C HIS A 161 3.05 11.39 7.33
N VAL A 162 2.74 12.51 6.65
CA VAL A 162 3.74 13.48 6.19
C VAL A 162 4.60 14.04 7.35
N GLY A 163 4.00 14.23 8.54
CA GLY A 163 4.74 14.67 9.73
C GLY A 163 5.58 13.58 10.42
N ILE A 164 5.19 12.30 10.31
CA ILE A 164 5.90 11.20 10.98
C ILE A 164 7.24 10.93 10.27
N GLY A 165 7.26 11.00 8.93
CA GLY A 165 8.50 10.80 8.16
C GLY A 165 9.60 11.80 8.51
N ALA A 166 9.24 13.07 8.77
CA ALA A 166 10.18 14.10 9.20
C ALA A 166 10.77 13.79 10.59
N VAL A 167 9.94 13.36 11.54
CA VAL A 167 10.36 12.96 12.89
C VAL A 167 11.28 11.73 12.84
N VAL A 168 10.93 10.71 12.03
CA VAL A 168 11.78 9.54 11.79
C VAL A 168 13.14 9.94 11.22
N GLY A 169 13.15 10.84 10.23
CA GLY A 169 14.38 11.32 9.60
C GLY A 169 15.26 12.11 10.57
N ALA A 170 14.67 13.03 11.34
CA ALA A 170 15.39 13.83 12.34
C ALA A 170 16.02 12.95 13.43
N LEU A 171 15.26 12.00 13.97
CA LEU A 171 15.75 11.08 14.99
C LEU A 171 16.83 10.14 14.44
N SER A 172 16.63 9.57 13.25
CA SER A 172 17.63 8.68 12.62
C SER A 172 18.94 9.39 12.35
N ARG A 173 18.89 10.65 11.89
CA ARG A 173 20.08 11.48 11.70
C ARG A 173 20.78 11.77 13.03
N ASN A 174 20.03 12.22 14.04
CA ASN A 174 20.62 12.58 15.33
C ASN A 174 21.28 11.39 16.04
N LEU A 175 20.69 10.20 15.97
CA LEU A 175 21.30 8.97 16.50
C LEU A 175 22.54 8.57 15.69
N GLY A 176 22.50 8.65 14.36
CA GLY A 176 23.65 8.34 13.51
C GLY A 176 24.85 9.25 13.76
N ASP A 177 24.63 10.56 13.95
CA ASP A 177 25.71 11.50 14.25
C ASP A 177 26.37 11.22 15.63
N LEU A 178 25.61 10.69 16.59
CA LEU A 178 26.14 10.32 17.91
C LEU A 178 26.98 9.03 17.83
N GLU A 179 26.61 8.09 16.97
CA GLU A 179 27.40 6.87 16.71
C GLU A 179 28.78 7.19 16.12
N GLU A 180 28.86 8.14 15.19
CA GLU A 180 30.13 8.57 14.58
C GLU A 180 31.05 9.23 15.61
N ARG A 181 30.49 10.06 16.51
CA ARG A 181 31.25 10.71 17.58
C ARG A 181 31.74 9.70 18.62
N GLU A 182 30.90 8.78 19.09
CA GLU A 182 31.29 7.73 20.05
C GLU A 182 32.42 6.85 19.50
N GLY A 183 32.35 6.47 18.21
CA GLY A 183 33.41 5.75 17.52
C GLY A 183 34.73 6.52 17.45
N SER A 184 34.68 7.86 17.31
CA SER A 184 35.88 8.70 17.32
C SER A 184 36.55 8.78 18.70
N TYR A 185 35.83 8.57 19.81
CA TYR A 185 36.38 8.53 21.17
C TYR A 185 36.94 7.13 21.53
N LEU A 186 36.46 6.08 20.88
CA LEU A 186 36.92 4.70 21.05
C LEU A 186 38.19 4.43 20.20
N ASN A 187 39.32 4.95 20.68
CA ASN A 187 40.70 4.45 20.54
C ASN A 187 41.32 4.28 19.13
N ILE A 188 42.38 5.07 18.85
CA ILE A 188 43.23 5.03 17.63
C ILE A 188 44.06 3.72 17.54
N TYR A 189 44.16 2.96 18.63
CA TYR A 189 44.99 1.75 18.75
C TYR A 189 44.20 0.44 18.74
N ASP A 190 42.86 0.48 18.73
CA ASP A 190 42.06 -0.74 18.58
C ASP A 190 42.05 -1.18 17.12
N GLN A 191 42.96 -2.10 16.78
CA GLN A 191 43.18 -2.65 15.42
C GLN A 191 42.02 -3.48 14.86
N ASN A 192 40.88 -3.51 15.56
CA ASN A 192 39.66 -4.12 15.06
C ASN A 192 38.55 -3.10 15.30
N PRO A 193 38.13 -2.31 14.30
CA PRO A 193 36.94 -1.49 14.44
C PRO A 193 35.78 -2.47 14.65
N LEU A 194 35.43 -2.71 15.91
CA LEU A 194 34.20 -3.38 16.26
C LEU A 194 33.13 -2.57 15.55
N ALA A 195 32.56 -3.11 14.48
CA ALA A 195 31.54 -2.45 13.69
C ALA A 195 30.55 -1.85 14.67
N ILE A 196 30.54 -0.52 14.78
CA ILE A 196 29.73 0.19 15.78
C ILE A 196 28.32 -0.32 15.57
N PRO A 197 27.74 -1.05 16.55
CA PRO A 197 26.47 -1.71 16.31
C PRO A 197 25.44 -0.62 16.06
N LYS A 198 24.92 -0.58 14.82
CA LYS A 198 23.80 0.27 14.43
C LYS A 198 22.74 0.17 15.51
N ASP A 199 22.30 1.32 16.00
CA ASP A 199 21.37 1.36 17.12
C ASP A 199 20.10 0.56 16.75
N PRO A 200 19.76 -0.50 17.50
CA PRO A 200 18.63 -1.37 17.16
C PRO A 200 17.30 -0.60 17.12
N ILE A 201 17.23 0.57 17.76
CA ILE A 201 16.08 1.47 17.69
C ILE A 201 15.85 2.00 16.27
N ILE A 202 16.91 2.30 15.51
CA ILE A 202 16.82 2.82 14.14
C ILE A 202 16.20 1.76 13.23
N ASP A 203 16.65 0.51 13.36
CA ASP A 203 16.12 -0.60 12.58
C ASP A 203 14.66 -0.91 12.97
N MET A 204 14.31 -0.81 14.25
CA MET A 204 12.92 -0.97 14.72
C MET A 204 12.01 0.13 14.19
N ILE A 205 12.47 1.39 14.18
CA ILE A 205 11.72 2.53 13.63
C ILE A 205 11.52 2.31 12.12
N LYS A 206 12.57 1.98 11.37
CA LYS A 206 12.49 1.73 9.93
C LYS A 206 11.54 0.58 9.61
N ALA A 207 11.69 -0.58 10.26
CA ALA A 207 10.82 -1.73 10.04
C ALA A 207 9.35 -1.41 10.34
N THR A 208 9.08 -0.62 11.39
CA THR A 208 7.73 -0.22 11.77
C THR A 208 7.15 0.82 10.80
N ALA A 209 7.96 1.78 10.35
CA ALA A 209 7.58 2.78 9.34
C ALA A 209 7.33 2.15 7.96
N ASP A 210 8.13 1.19 7.55
CA ASP A 210 7.96 0.44 6.30
C ASP A 210 6.70 -0.42 6.36
N LYS A 211 6.48 -1.11 7.49
CA LYS A 211 5.24 -1.85 7.73
C LYS A 211 4.03 -0.93 7.67
N LEU A 212 4.10 0.25 8.30
CA LEU A 212 3.03 1.24 8.27
C LEU A 212 2.79 1.73 6.84
N THR A 213 3.84 2.05 6.09
CA THR A 213 3.72 2.50 4.68
C THR A 213 3.02 1.42 3.84
N ASN A 214 3.40 0.17 3.99
CA ASN A 214 2.78 -0.95 3.28
C ASN A 214 1.33 -1.20 3.71
N SER A 215 1.04 -1.06 5.01
CA SER A 215 -0.30 -1.27 5.55
C SER A 215 -1.23 -0.11 5.23
N THR A 216 -0.73 1.13 5.16
CA THR A 216 -1.50 2.36 4.95
C THR A 216 -1.46 2.88 3.52
N ASN A 217 -0.85 2.13 2.58
CA ASN A 217 -0.86 2.46 1.16
C ASN A 217 -2.30 2.36 0.60
N PHE A 218 -3.08 3.38 0.88
CA PHE A 218 -4.52 3.44 0.72
C PHE A 218 -4.92 3.49 -0.75
N LEU A 219 -4.05 4.03 -1.60
CA LEU A 219 -4.17 3.99 -3.06
C LEU A 219 -4.09 2.55 -3.59
N ARG A 220 -3.28 1.67 -2.98
CA ARG A 220 -3.27 0.24 -3.33
C ARG A 220 -4.60 -0.42 -3.00
N PHE A 221 -5.18 -0.10 -1.84
CA PHE A 221 -6.48 -0.62 -1.41
C PHE A 221 -7.63 -0.12 -2.30
N LEU A 222 -7.66 1.16 -2.66
CA LEU A 222 -8.63 1.72 -3.60
C LEU A 222 -8.44 1.20 -5.03
N GLY A 223 -7.19 1.08 -5.47
CA GLY A 223 -6.84 0.51 -6.77
C GLY A 223 -7.31 -0.94 -6.87
N GLN A 224 -7.07 -1.75 -5.84
CA GLN A 224 -7.57 -3.13 -5.77
C GLN A 224 -9.11 -3.17 -5.78
N HIS A 225 -9.81 -2.35 -5.00
CA HIS A 225 -11.29 -2.35 -5.01
C HIS A 225 -11.91 -1.84 -6.33
N ALA A 226 -11.29 -0.87 -6.99
CA ALA A 226 -11.71 -0.38 -8.30
C ALA A 226 -11.46 -1.40 -9.42
N LEU A 227 -10.36 -2.16 -9.34
CA LEU A 227 -9.97 -3.16 -10.33
C LEU A 227 -10.68 -4.52 -10.14
N ILE A 228 -10.92 -4.95 -8.88
CA ILE A 228 -11.48 -6.27 -8.57
C ILE A 228 -12.97 -6.39 -8.92
N ARG A 229 -13.74 -5.29 -9.01
CA ARG A 229 -15.21 -5.37 -9.22
C ARG A 229 -15.73 -4.92 -10.58
N GLN A 230 -14.88 -4.62 -11.56
CA GLN A 230 -15.35 -4.59 -12.95
C GLN A 230 -15.59 -6.01 -13.53
N GLY A 231 -15.28 -7.06 -12.76
CA GLY A 231 -15.27 -8.45 -13.22
C GLY A 231 -16.37 -9.43 -12.75
N SER A 232 -17.23 -9.14 -11.78
CA SER A 232 -18.21 -10.17 -11.33
C SER A 232 -19.53 -9.63 -10.79
N ILE A 233 -20.55 -9.69 -11.65
CA ILE A 233 -21.88 -10.15 -11.26
C ILE A 233 -21.93 -11.62 -11.72
N ALA A 234 -21.53 -12.52 -10.84
CA ALA A 234 -21.86 -13.95 -10.82
C ALA A 234 -21.17 -14.53 -9.58
N ASP A 235 -21.85 -15.49 -8.95
CA ASP A 235 -21.49 -16.18 -7.70
C ASP A 235 -19.99 -16.41 -7.48
N ASP A 236 -19.52 -16.21 -6.23
CA ASP A 236 -18.86 -17.29 -5.48
C ASP A 236 -18.34 -16.86 -4.10
N SER A 237 -18.31 -17.85 -3.22
CA SER A 237 -17.99 -17.78 -1.79
C SER A 237 -16.50 -17.46 -1.48
N PRO A 238 -16.19 -16.86 -0.31
CA PRO A 238 -14.90 -16.19 -0.05
C PRO A 238 -13.71 -17.08 0.36
N GLU A 239 -13.83 -18.41 0.36
CA GLU A 239 -12.73 -19.30 0.82
C GLU A 239 -11.77 -19.73 -0.31
N GLU A 240 -12.15 -19.59 -1.59
CA GLU A 240 -11.29 -19.95 -2.74
C GLU A 240 -10.45 -18.78 -3.30
N GLN A 241 -10.61 -17.56 -2.77
CA GLN A 241 -10.03 -16.34 -3.38
C GLN A 241 -8.50 -16.23 -3.21
N GLN A 242 -7.92 -16.70 -2.10
CA GLN A 242 -6.45 -16.62 -1.93
C GLN A 242 -5.68 -17.62 -2.79
N VAL A 243 -6.24 -18.79 -3.09
CA VAL A 243 -5.57 -19.81 -3.92
C VAL A 243 -5.75 -19.50 -5.41
N SER A 244 -6.87 -18.86 -5.79
CA SER A 244 -7.16 -18.55 -7.19
C SER A 244 -6.43 -17.30 -7.69
N GLU A 245 -6.30 -16.23 -6.89
CA GLU A 245 -5.64 -14.98 -7.32
C GLU A 245 -4.17 -15.19 -7.69
N ASP A 246 -3.41 -15.95 -6.87
CA ASP A 246 -2.03 -16.33 -7.17
C ASP A 246 -1.91 -17.19 -8.44
N LYS A 247 -2.87 -18.09 -8.66
CA LYS A 247 -2.93 -18.93 -9.86
C LYS A 247 -3.23 -18.11 -11.12
N TYR A 248 -4.11 -17.11 -11.03
CA TYR A 248 -4.40 -16.18 -12.14
C TYR A 248 -3.17 -15.32 -12.47
N HIS A 249 -2.44 -14.84 -11.47
CA HIS A 249 -1.20 -14.09 -11.68
C HIS A 249 -0.13 -14.94 -12.38
N PHE A 250 0.05 -16.20 -11.95
CA PHE A 250 0.98 -17.12 -12.60
C PHE A 250 0.59 -17.44 -14.05
N ILE A 251 -0.68 -17.79 -14.31
CA ILE A 251 -1.15 -18.09 -15.67
C ILE A 251 -1.05 -16.85 -16.57
N SER A 252 -1.36 -15.66 -16.06
CA SER A 252 -1.21 -14.42 -16.83
C SER A 252 0.25 -14.13 -17.17
N LEU A 253 1.19 -14.44 -16.28
CA LEU A 253 2.63 -14.31 -16.53
C LEU A 253 3.09 -15.30 -17.62
N VAL A 254 2.66 -16.56 -17.50
CA VAL A 254 2.97 -17.61 -18.49
C VAL A 254 2.39 -17.26 -19.87
N LEU A 255 1.15 -16.76 -19.93
CA LEU A 255 0.54 -16.32 -21.18
C LEU A 255 1.27 -15.12 -21.78
N ASN A 256 1.72 -14.16 -20.96
CA ASN A 256 2.48 -13.03 -21.46
C ASN A 256 3.86 -13.45 -21.99
N LEU A 257 4.52 -14.39 -21.31
CA LEU A 257 5.79 -14.97 -21.76
C LEU A 257 5.61 -15.75 -23.07
N ALA A 258 4.56 -16.56 -23.18
CA ALA A 258 4.23 -17.31 -24.40
C ALA A 258 3.89 -16.36 -25.56
N ASN A 259 3.13 -15.29 -25.30
CA ASN A 259 2.80 -14.27 -26.29
C ASN A 259 4.07 -13.56 -26.80
N THR A 260 4.97 -13.16 -25.89
CA THR A 260 6.26 -12.56 -26.25
C THR A 260 7.13 -13.53 -27.07
N PHE A 261 7.16 -14.80 -26.69
CA PHE A 261 7.88 -15.85 -27.43
C PHE A 261 7.33 -16.02 -28.85
N LEU A 262 6.01 -16.15 -29.01
CA LEU A 262 5.36 -16.31 -30.32
C LEU A 262 5.55 -15.08 -31.22
N TYR A 263 5.58 -13.88 -30.62
CA TYR A 263 5.89 -12.65 -31.35
C TYR A 263 7.34 -12.62 -31.84
N MET A 264 8.29 -13.08 -31.01
CA MET A 264 9.69 -13.24 -31.41
C MET A 264 9.83 -14.31 -32.50
N VAL A 265 9.11 -15.43 -32.43
CA VAL A 265 9.09 -16.45 -33.49
C VAL A 265 8.61 -15.88 -34.82
N ASN A 266 7.53 -15.10 -34.82
CA ASN A 266 7.04 -14.44 -36.03
C ASN A 266 8.12 -13.52 -36.64
N THR A 267 8.82 -12.76 -35.79
CA THR A 267 9.87 -11.83 -36.25
C THR A 267 11.15 -12.52 -36.73
N TYR A 268 11.55 -13.63 -36.13
CA TYR A 268 12.84 -14.28 -36.42
C TYR A 268 12.75 -15.52 -37.32
N ILE A 269 11.56 -16.10 -37.49
CA ILE A 269 11.35 -17.28 -38.34
C ILE A 269 10.52 -16.92 -39.56
N VAL A 270 9.36 -16.28 -39.38
CA VAL A 270 8.43 -16.00 -40.49
C VAL A 270 8.94 -14.88 -41.38
N VAL A 271 9.42 -13.76 -40.82
CA VAL A 271 9.96 -12.63 -41.60
C VAL A 271 11.10 -13.04 -42.56
N PRO A 272 12.16 -13.76 -42.14
CA PRO A 272 13.23 -14.17 -43.05
C PRO A 272 12.86 -15.28 -44.04
N THR A 273 11.78 -16.04 -43.78
CA THR A 273 11.30 -17.11 -44.69
C THR A 273 10.12 -16.69 -45.56
N ALA A 274 9.63 -15.45 -45.40
CA ALA A 274 8.47 -14.92 -46.10
C ALA A 274 8.65 -14.84 -47.63
N ASP A 275 9.89 -14.73 -48.10
CA ASP A 275 10.22 -14.72 -49.53
C ASP A 275 10.00 -16.10 -50.17
N ASP A 276 10.58 -17.14 -49.57
CA ASP A 276 10.38 -18.54 -49.98
C ASP A 276 8.90 -18.95 -49.87
N TYR A 277 8.20 -18.45 -48.84
CA TYR A 277 6.77 -18.67 -48.70
C TYR A 277 5.95 -18.01 -49.83
N ALA A 278 6.20 -16.74 -50.15
CA ALA A 278 5.51 -16.03 -51.23
C ALA A 278 5.72 -16.70 -52.59
N THR A 279 6.94 -17.14 -52.87
CA THR A 279 7.29 -17.84 -54.11
C THR A 279 6.65 -19.23 -54.19
N SER A 280 6.55 -19.97 -53.07
CA SER A 280 5.85 -21.26 -53.01
C SER A 280 4.35 -21.17 -53.28
N LEU A 281 3.73 -20.03 -52.96
CA LEU A 281 2.32 -19.72 -53.23
C LEU A 281 2.07 -19.23 -54.67
N GLY A 282 3.12 -19.14 -55.49
CA GLY A 282 3.04 -18.64 -56.87
C GLY A 282 3.00 -17.11 -56.98
N ALA A 283 3.32 -16.38 -55.91
CA ALA A 283 3.44 -14.93 -55.90
C ALA A 283 4.90 -14.48 -56.09
N ALA A 284 5.10 -13.22 -56.49
CA ALA A 284 6.44 -12.66 -56.60
C ALA A 284 7.09 -12.49 -55.21
N ALA A 285 8.40 -12.75 -55.13
CA ALA A 285 9.24 -12.54 -53.94
C ALA A 285 8.97 -11.21 -53.21
N THR A 286 8.76 -10.14 -53.98
CA THR A 286 8.48 -8.78 -53.46
C THR A 286 7.20 -8.66 -52.64
N VAL A 287 6.29 -9.63 -52.71
CA VAL A 287 5.07 -9.71 -51.89
C VAL A 287 5.41 -10.00 -50.41
N CYS A 288 6.61 -10.50 -50.11
CA CYS A 288 7.09 -10.67 -48.74
C CYS A 288 7.01 -9.37 -47.91
N GLY A 289 7.28 -8.21 -48.54
CA GLY A 289 7.17 -6.90 -47.89
C GLY A 289 5.73 -6.55 -47.49
N VAL A 290 4.74 -7.00 -48.26
CA VAL A 290 3.31 -6.84 -47.93
C VAL A 290 2.92 -7.76 -46.78
N ILE A 291 3.42 -9.00 -46.76
CA ILE A 291 3.20 -9.96 -45.67
C ILE A 291 3.77 -9.40 -44.36
N ILE A 292 5.01 -8.93 -44.37
CA ILE A 292 5.68 -8.33 -43.20
C ILE A 292 4.96 -7.04 -42.77
N GLY A 293 4.58 -6.17 -43.71
CA GLY A 293 3.86 -4.93 -43.42
C GLY A 293 2.45 -5.14 -42.86
N SER A 294 1.77 -6.21 -43.29
CA SER A 294 0.41 -6.54 -42.83
C SER A 294 0.33 -6.84 -41.34
N MET A 295 1.40 -7.41 -40.77
CA MET A 295 1.52 -7.68 -39.32
C MET A 295 1.46 -6.38 -38.51
N ALA A 296 2.23 -5.36 -38.91
CA ALA A 296 2.25 -4.07 -38.22
C ALA A 296 0.90 -3.35 -38.33
N VAL A 297 0.27 -3.39 -39.51
CA VAL A 297 -1.06 -2.82 -39.73
C VAL A 297 -2.12 -3.52 -38.86
N ALA A 298 -2.12 -4.85 -38.82
CA ALA A 298 -3.04 -5.63 -38.00
C ALA A 298 -2.85 -5.34 -36.49
N GLN A 299 -1.61 -5.18 -36.03
CA GLN A 299 -1.30 -4.83 -34.65
C GLN A 299 -1.82 -3.43 -34.28
N LEU A 300 -1.78 -2.48 -35.21
CA LEU A 300 -2.28 -1.12 -35.02
C LEU A 300 -3.80 -1.11 -34.80
N PHE A 301 -4.56 -1.84 -35.61
CA PHE A 301 -6.02 -2.00 -35.42
C PHE A 301 -6.36 -2.81 -34.17
N SER A 302 -5.62 -3.91 -33.93
CA SER A 302 -5.80 -4.76 -32.75
C SER A 302 -5.53 -3.98 -31.45
N SER A 303 -4.58 -3.04 -31.43
CA SER A 303 -4.24 -2.25 -30.24
C SER A 303 -5.41 -1.44 -29.69
N VAL A 304 -6.29 -0.91 -30.56
CA VAL A 304 -7.48 -0.13 -30.15
C VAL A 304 -8.52 -1.03 -29.50
N TYR A 305 -8.78 -2.19 -30.11
CA TYR A 305 -9.69 -3.19 -29.55
C TYR A 305 -9.14 -3.81 -28.27
N PHE A 306 -7.85 -4.12 -28.25
CA PHE A 306 -7.15 -4.66 -27.09
C PHE A 306 -7.17 -3.65 -25.95
N SER A 307 -6.95 -2.36 -26.20
CA SER A 307 -7.02 -1.30 -25.19
C SER A 307 -8.44 -1.15 -24.62
N ALA A 308 -9.47 -1.15 -25.47
CA ALA A 308 -10.86 -1.09 -25.03
C ALA A 308 -11.28 -2.34 -24.23
N TRP A 309 -10.79 -3.52 -24.61
CA TRP A 309 -11.13 -4.79 -23.97
C TRP A 309 -10.30 -5.04 -22.69
N SER A 310 -9.02 -4.67 -22.67
CA SER A 310 -8.14 -4.80 -21.50
C SER A 310 -8.60 -3.91 -20.35
N ASN A 311 -9.23 -2.77 -20.66
CA ASN A 311 -9.86 -1.90 -19.66
C ASN A 311 -11.03 -2.56 -18.90
N ARG A 312 -11.54 -3.71 -19.38
CA ARG A 312 -12.65 -4.45 -18.74
C ARG A 312 -12.24 -5.84 -18.22
N SER A 313 -11.23 -6.48 -18.82
CA SER A 313 -10.69 -7.77 -18.37
C SER A 313 -9.28 -7.96 -18.92
N TYR A 314 -8.28 -8.23 -18.07
CA TYR A 314 -6.89 -8.42 -18.52
C TYR A 314 -6.63 -9.84 -19.06
N PHE A 315 -7.29 -10.86 -18.50
CA PHE A 315 -7.02 -12.27 -18.81
C PHE A 315 -7.57 -12.73 -20.17
N ARG A 316 -8.82 -12.34 -20.50
CA ARG A 316 -9.49 -12.80 -21.73
C ARG A 316 -8.82 -12.28 -23.03
N PRO A 317 -8.40 -11.01 -23.12
CA PRO A 317 -7.66 -10.51 -24.29
C PRO A 317 -6.31 -11.20 -24.45
N LEU A 318 -5.62 -11.52 -23.35
CA LEU A 318 -4.30 -12.17 -23.36
C LEU A 318 -4.40 -13.62 -23.87
N LEU A 319 -5.42 -14.35 -23.40
CA LEU A 319 -5.73 -15.68 -23.91
C LEU A 319 -6.07 -15.65 -25.41
N PHE A 320 -6.94 -14.71 -25.81
CA PHE A 320 -7.33 -14.53 -27.21
C PHE A 320 -6.13 -14.19 -28.10
N SER A 321 -5.29 -13.25 -27.67
CA SER A 321 -4.06 -12.88 -28.36
C SER A 321 -3.13 -14.08 -28.53
N SER A 322 -2.98 -14.90 -27.50
CA SER A 322 -2.11 -16.09 -27.55
C SER A 322 -2.64 -17.14 -28.52
N VAL A 323 -3.97 -17.37 -28.56
CA VAL A 323 -4.62 -18.28 -29.50
C VAL A 323 -4.50 -17.78 -30.94
N VAL A 324 -4.70 -16.48 -31.17
CA VAL A 324 -4.57 -15.88 -32.51
C VAL A 324 -3.13 -15.96 -33.00
N LEU A 325 -2.13 -15.74 -32.14
CA LEU A 325 -0.72 -15.90 -32.49
C LEU A 325 -0.31 -17.36 -32.72
N LEU A 326 -0.93 -18.31 -32.04
CA LEU A 326 -0.74 -19.73 -32.32
C LEU A 326 -1.36 -20.17 -33.64
N LEU A 327 -2.49 -19.58 -34.04
CA LEU A 327 -3.13 -19.87 -35.33
C LEU A 327 -2.44 -19.14 -36.50
N GLY A 328 -1.79 -18.00 -36.21
CA GLY A 328 -1.15 -17.16 -37.21
C GLY A 328 0.31 -17.51 -37.51
N ASN A 329 1.01 -18.19 -36.59
CA ASN A 329 2.31 -18.80 -36.83
C ASN A 329 2.15 -20.20 -37.41
#